data_AF-A0AAV8XMN2-F1
#
_entry.id   AF-A0AAV8XMN2-F1
#
_cell.length_a   1.000
_cell.length_b   1.000
_cell.length_c   1.000
_cell.angle_alpha   90.00
_cell.angle_beta   90.00
_cell.angle_gamma   90.00
#
_symmetry.space_group_name_H-M   'P 1'
#
loop_
_entity.id
_entity.type
_entity.pdbx_description
1 polymer ?
#
loop_
_entity_poly.entity_id
_entity_poly.type
_entity_poly.pdbx_seq_one_letter_code
_entity_poly.pdbx_strand_id
1 'polypeptide(L)' 'MDFTNPTICRNPVCNNRRRFLLNVDKSQFVDFQKVRIQETQAELPRGCVPRSVEVILRAENVETVQVMFYANLDNCN' A
#
# COMPACT_ATOMS: atom_id res chain seq x y z
N MET A 1 0.17 1.20 8.08
CA MET A 1 -0.82 0.13 8.37
C MET A 1 -0.45 -0.35 9.73
N ASP A 2 -1.29 -0.07 10.71
CA ASP A 2 -0.89 -0.18 12.11
C ASP A 2 -1.60 -1.38 12.73
N PHE A 3 -0.83 -2.12 13.53
CA PHE A 3 -1.35 -3.26 14.25
C PHE A 3 -2.11 -2.77 15.49
N THR A 4 -3.42 -3.05 15.53
CA THR A 4 -4.28 -2.67 16.65
C THR A 4 -4.58 -3.88 17.52
N ASN A 5 -4.15 -3.83 18.78
CA ASN A 5 -4.50 -4.85 19.76
C ASN A 5 -5.98 -4.73 20.15
N PRO A 6 -6.67 -5.85 20.42
CA PRO A 6 -8.01 -5.80 20.98
C PRO A 6 -7.97 -5.13 22.35
N THR A 7 -9.00 -4.37 22.69
CA THR A 7 -9.11 -3.66 23.97
C THR A 7 -9.87 -4.46 25.03
N ILE A 8 -10.59 -5.51 24.61
CA ILE A 8 -11.46 -6.34 25.46
C ILE A 8 -11.19 -7.83 25.18
N CYS A 9 -11.00 -8.60 26.24
CA CYS A 9 -10.89 -10.05 26.17
C CYS A 9 -12.30 -10.67 26.11
N ARG A 10 -12.57 -11.57 25.16
CA ARG A 10 -13.88 -12.23 25.02
C ARG A 10 -14.16 -13.29 26.10
N ASN A 11 -13.12 -13.78 26.77
CA ASN A 11 -13.29 -14.75 27.87
C ASN A 11 -13.81 -14.02 29.12
N PRO A 12 -14.97 -14.40 29.68
CA PRO A 12 -15.58 -13.72 30.83
C PRO A 12 -14.73 -13.77 32.11
N VAL A 13 -13.78 -14.71 32.21
CA VAL A 13 -12.87 -14.85 33.37
C VAL A 13 -11.54 -14.12 33.14
N CYS A 14 -11.34 -13.53 31.97
CA CYS A 14 -10.09 -12.89 31.57
C CYS A 14 -10.01 -11.44 32.08
N ASN A 15 -9.18 -11.19 33.10
CA ASN A 15 -8.91 -9.84 33.62
C ASN A 15 -7.83 -9.07 32.81
N ASN A 16 -7.37 -9.64 31.70
CA ASN A 16 -6.33 -9.03 30.86
C ASN A 16 -6.92 -7.97 29.92
N ARG A 17 -6.44 -6.73 30.02
CA ARG A 17 -6.88 -5.59 29.19
C ARG A 17 -5.80 -5.00 28.28
N ARG A 18 -4.56 -5.48 28.37
CA ARG A 18 -3.40 -4.85 27.68
C ARG A 18 -2.38 -5.82 27.11
N ARG A 19 -2.27 -7.04 27.64
CA ARG A 19 -1.24 -8.01 27.28
C ARG A 19 -1.78 -9.02 26.27
N PHE A 20 -2.14 -8.55 25.07
CA PHE A 20 -2.54 -9.46 23.99
C PHE A 20 -1.30 -9.88 23.20
N LEU A 21 -1.18 -11.18 22.96
CA LEU A 21 -0.18 -11.73 22.06
C LEU A 21 -0.89 -12.09 20.75
N LEU A 22 -0.37 -11.58 19.63
CA LEU A 22 -0.89 -11.93 18.31
C LEU A 22 -0.65 -13.41 18.05
N ASN A 23 -1.72 -14.14 17.73
CA ASN A 23 -1.62 -15.52 17.26
C ASN A 23 -1.48 -15.50 15.73
N VAL A 24 -0.26 -15.68 15.24
CA VAL A 24 0.06 -15.65 13.80
C VAL A 24 -0.62 -16.81 13.07
N ASP A 25 -0.64 -18.01 13.66
CA ASP A 25 -1.20 -19.22 13.04
C ASP A 25 -2.70 -19.14 12.75
N LYS A 26 -3.44 -18.35 13.55
CA LYS A 26 -4.88 -18.09 13.37
C LYS A 26 -5.19 -16.76 12.69
N SER A 27 -4.17 -16.01 12.29
CA SER A 27 -4.35 -14.73 11.61
C SER A 27 -4.40 -14.93 10.11
N GLN A 28 -5.27 -14.16 9.44
CA GLN A 28 -5.31 -14.11 7.98
C GLN A 28 -4.45 -12.93 7.51
N PHE A 29 -3.49 -13.23 6.64
CA PHE A 29 -2.63 -12.23 6.02
C PHE A 29 -3.02 -12.07 4.56
N VAL A 30 -2.89 -10.85 4.05
CA VAL A 30 -3.15 -10.51 2.65
C VAL A 30 -1.98 -9.68 2.16
N ASP A 31 -1.47 -10.04 0.99
CA ASP A 31 -0.36 -9.33 0.37
C ASP A 31 -0.77 -7.91 -0.03
N PHE A 32 0.18 -7.00 0.01
CA PHE A 32 0.02 -5.64 -0.45
C PHE A 32 1.25 -5.19 -1.22
N GLN A 33 1.04 -4.35 -2.24
CA GLN A 33 2.11 -3.76 -3.05
C GLN A 33 1.89 -2.26 -3.12
N LYS A 34 2.94 -1.49 -2.79
CA LYS A 34 2.93 -0.03 -2.89
C LYS A 34 3.56 0.38 -4.21
N VAL A 35 2.80 1.06 -5.06
CA VAL A 35 3.23 1.48 -6.39
C VAL A 35 3.07 3.00 -6.53
N ARG A 36 4.02 3.66 -7.20
CA ARG A 36 3.91 5.07 -7.58
C ARG A 36 3.57 5.17 -9.06
N ILE A 37 2.44 5.79 -9.37
CA ILE A 37 1.98 6.04 -10.74
C ILE A 37 2.24 7.50 -11.06
N GLN A 38 2.67 7.79 -12.29
CA GLN A 38 2.88 9.14 -12.80
C GLN A 38 1.89 9.44 -13.92
N GLU A 39 1.53 10.72 -14.06
CA GLU A 39 0.76 11.22 -15.21
C GLU A 39 1.46 10.85 -16.53
N THR A 40 0.66 10.57 -17.56
CA THR A 40 1.18 10.25 -18.89
C THR A 40 1.58 11.51 -19.64
N GLN A 41 2.64 11.41 -20.45
CA GLN A 41 3.15 12.54 -21.25
C GLN A 41 2.13 13.10 -22.24
N ALA A 42 1.18 12.27 -22.71
CA ALA A 42 0.15 12.69 -23.66
C ALA A 42 -0.89 13.66 -23.06
N GLU A 43 -1.05 13.65 -21.73
CA GLU A 43 -2.03 14.48 -21.02
C GLU A 43 -1.39 15.76 -20.45
N LEU A 44 -0.06 15.87 -20.48
CA LEU A 44 0.68 17.00 -19.92
C LEU A 44 0.79 18.16 -20.92
N PRO A 45 0.47 19.40 -20.51
CA PRO A 45 0.81 20.58 -21.28
C PRO A 45 2.33 20.70 -21.45
N ARG A 46 2.78 21.32 -22.55
CA ARG A 46 4.21 21.59 -22.78
C ARG A 46 4.80 22.39 -21.63
N GLY A 47 5.93 21.94 -21.11
CA GLY A 47 6.66 22.60 -20.00
C GLY A 47 6.13 22.28 -18.60
N CYS A 48 5.19 21.35 -18.45
CA CYS A 48 4.72 20.91 -17.13
C CYS A 48 5.50 19.68 -16.62
N VAL A 49 5.79 19.66 -15.32
CA VAL A 49 6.38 18.51 -14.62
C VAL A 49 5.27 17.50 -14.29
N PRO A 50 5.44 16.19 -14.61
CA PRO A 50 4.44 15.15 -14.30
C PRO A 50 4.21 15.02 -12.80
N ARG A 51 2.94 14.99 -12.37
CA ARG A 51 2.58 14.66 -10.99
C ARG A 51 2.57 13.16 -10.77
N SER A 52 2.75 12.75 -9.52
CA SER A 52 2.74 11.34 -9.13
C SER A 52 1.79 11.08 -7.96
N VAL A 53 1.12 9.94 -7.98
CA VAL A 53 0.27 9.46 -6.90
C VAL A 53 0.75 8.09 -6.44
N GLU A 54 0.60 7.82 -5.16
CA GLU A 54 0.93 6.54 -4.55
C GLU A 54 -0.33 5.70 -4.36
N VAL A 55 -0.28 4.45 -4.81
CA VAL A 55 -1.40 3.51 -4.79
C VAL A 55 -0.97 2.24 -4.06
N ILE A 56 -1.88 1.67 -3.27
CA ILE A 56 -1.66 0.42 -2.56
C ILE A 56 -2.57 -0.65 -3.19
N LEU A 57 -1.96 -1.62 -3.86
CA LEU A 57 -2.61 -2.83 -4.36
C LEU A 57 -2.71 -3.84 -3.22
N ARG A 58 -3.78 -4.64 -3.22
CA ARG A 58 -4.07 -5.64 -2.18
C ARG A 58 -4.57 -6.92 -2.82
N ALA A 59 -4.34 -8.06 -2.16
CA ALA A 59 -4.83 -9.38 -2.56
C ALA A 59 -4.40 -9.74 -4.00
N GLU A 60 -5.32 -10.26 -4.83
CA GLU A 60 -5.04 -10.76 -6.19
C GLU A 60 -4.46 -9.72 -7.14
N ASN A 61 -4.60 -8.42 -6.84
CA ASN A 61 -4.05 -7.34 -7.67
C ASN A 61 -2.56 -7.10 -7.42
N VAL A 62 -1.96 -7.74 -6.41
CA VAL A 62 -0.52 -7.67 -6.16
C VAL A 62 0.21 -8.31 -7.36
N GLU A 63 1.31 -7.70 -7.80
CA GLU A 63 2.13 -8.11 -8.97
C GLU A 63 1.52 -7.89 -10.35
N THR A 64 0.24 -7.51 -10.45
CA THR A 64 -0.39 -7.18 -11.74
C THR A 64 0.24 -5.95 -12.40
N VAL A 65 0.78 -5.04 -11.60
CA VAL A 65 1.40 -3.80 -12.09
C VAL A 65 2.91 -3.99 -12.20
N GLN A 66 3.42 -3.81 -13.42
CA GLN A 66 4.85 -3.82 -13.73
C GLN A 66 5.36 -2.41 -14.02
N VAL A 67 6.65 -2.19 -13.78
CA VAL A 67 7.29 -0.91 -14.02
C VAL A 67 7.43 -0.71 -15.53
N MET A 68 6.77 0.34 -16.04
CA MET A 68 7.05 0.84 -17.38
C MET A 68 8.12 1.93 -17.26
N PHE A 69 9.31 1.67 -17.79
CA PHE A 69 10.36 2.69 -17.90
C PHE A 69 10.07 3.57 -19.10
N TYR A 70 9.43 4.72 -18.87
CA TYR A 70 9.48 5.80 -19.85
C TYR A 70 10.88 6.41 -19.78
N ALA A 71 11.69 6.16 -20.81
CA ALA A 71 12.87 6.96 -21.07
C ALA A 71 12.40 8.35 -21.53
N ASN A 72 12.09 9.23 -20.57
CA ASN A 72 11.86 10.63 -20.89
C ASN A 72 13.22 11.26 -21.20
N LEU A 73 13.51 11.35 -22.51
CA LEU A 73 14.38 12.37 -23.06
C LEU A 73 13.70 13.72 -22.81
N ASP A 74 13.85 14.24 -21.60
CA ASP A 74 13.55 15.63 -21.29
C ASP A 74 14.59 16.51 -22.02
N ASN A 75 14.42 16.66 -23.33
CA ASN A 75 15.02 17.77 -24.08
C ASN A 75 14.27 19.04 -23.65
N CYS A 76 14.64 19.56 -22.49
CA CYS A 76 14.57 21.00 -22.24
C CYS A 76 15.67 21.66 -23.09
N ASN A 77 15.34 21.93 -24.35
CA ASN A 77 15.93 22.99 -25.17
C ASN A 77 14.81 23.72 -25.89
#